data_AF-A0A8C1EQY4-F1
#
_entry.id   AF-A0A8C1EQY4-F1
#
_cell.length_a   1.000
_cell.length_b   1.000
_cell.length_c   1.000
_cell.angle_alpha   90.00
_cell.angle_beta   90.00
_cell.angle_gamma   90.00
#
_symmetry.space_group_name_H-M   'P 1'
#
loop_
_entity.id
_entity.type
_entity.pdbx_description
1 polymer ?
#
loop_
_entity_poly.entity_id
_entity_poly.type
_entity_poly.pdbx_seq_one_letter_code
_entity_poly.pdbx_strand_id
1 'polypeptide(L)'
;IFGVVGEEAMRYFAVQEMTGVVWLRQPLDRETKSEMQVEFSVSDSQGVVKNTVNIQIGDVNDNAPSFLNQPYAVQIPENTPVGTSVFMVNATDPDQGVGGSVLFSFQPPSPFFSIDGARGIVTVTRALDYETTTAYQLTVNATDQDKRRPLSSLANLAITITDIQDMDPIFTNLPYSTNIMEDAPPGYEVRKIRAIDQDLGRPRGIGYTIMSGNTNSMFALDYISGSLTVSGQLDRENPLYSSGFTITVKATELNDDRTPSSATVMTTFTILLIDKNDNPPRFNSSEYRVLIPELAQVGFALPLYIQVEDKDEKPLTEGAGIRQTSSFLTCSPPITQASN
;
A
#
# COMPACT_ATOMS: atom_id res chain seq x y z
N ILE A 1 9.50 -84.63 8.52
CA ILE A 1 8.50 -83.58 8.81
C ILE A 1 9.25 -82.26 8.86
N PHE A 2 8.92 -81.35 7.94
CA PHE A 2 9.44 -79.99 7.96
C PHE A 2 8.65 -79.15 8.96
N GLY A 3 9.33 -78.22 9.64
CA GLY A 3 8.71 -77.33 10.61
C GLY A 3 9.48 -76.03 10.80
N VAL A 4 8.88 -75.07 11.49
CA VAL A 4 9.49 -73.81 11.93
C VAL A 4 9.54 -73.77 13.45
N VAL A 5 10.62 -73.24 14.02
CA VAL A 5 10.89 -73.24 15.46
C VAL A 5 10.84 -71.82 16.00
N GLY A 6 10.21 -71.65 17.18
CA GLY A 6 10.13 -70.37 17.89
C GLY A 6 8.76 -69.70 17.76
N GLU A 7 8.29 -69.10 18.85
CA GLU A 7 6.92 -68.55 18.92
C GLU A 7 6.70 -67.42 17.92
N GLU A 8 7.64 -66.48 17.81
CA GLU A 8 7.58 -65.38 16.85
C GLU A 8 7.57 -65.90 15.40
N ALA A 9 8.46 -66.84 15.08
CA ALA A 9 8.54 -67.42 13.74
C ALA A 9 7.26 -68.19 13.36
N MET A 10 6.64 -68.91 14.30
CA MET A 10 5.37 -69.62 14.08
C MET A 10 4.16 -68.67 13.86
N ARG A 11 4.26 -67.40 14.27
CA ARG A 11 3.25 -66.36 13.99
C ARG A 11 3.32 -65.90 12.54
N TYR A 12 4.52 -65.74 12.00
CA TYR A 12 4.74 -65.23 10.65
C TYR A 12 4.79 -66.34 9.59
N PHE A 13 5.26 -67.54 9.92
CA PHE A 13 5.49 -68.61 8.94
C PHE A 13 4.76 -69.91 9.29
N ALA A 14 4.28 -70.58 8.25
CA ALA A 14 3.83 -71.97 8.27
C ALA A 14 4.70 -72.78 7.32
N VAL A 15 5.00 -74.02 7.67
CA VAL A 15 5.78 -74.93 6.82
C VAL A 15 4.93 -76.15 6.52
N GLN A 16 4.78 -76.48 5.25
CA GLN A 16 4.08 -77.69 4.85
C GLN A 16 4.95 -78.92 5.18
N GLU A 17 4.45 -79.76 6.09
CA GLU A 17 5.20 -80.84 6.74
C GLU A 17 5.89 -81.84 5.79
N MET A 18 5.34 -82.04 4.59
CA MET A 18 5.82 -83.05 3.63
C MET A 18 6.65 -82.49 2.48
N THR A 19 6.40 -81.25 2.07
CA THR A 19 7.05 -80.63 0.90
C THR A 19 8.13 -79.63 1.30
N GLY A 20 8.09 -79.12 2.54
CA GLY A 20 8.96 -78.04 3.01
C GLY A 20 8.60 -76.65 2.47
N VAL A 21 7.49 -76.50 1.74
CA VAL A 21 7.05 -75.18 1.26
C VAL A 21 6.67 -74.30 2.45
N VAL A 22 7.26 -73.11 2.49
CA VAL A 22 7.03 -72.10 3.55
C VAL A 22 6.01 -71.07 3.05
N TRP A 23 5.02 -70.78 3.88
CA TRP A 23 3.97 -69.80 3.63
C TRP A 23 3.98 -68.72 4.70
N LEU A 24 3.70 -67.50 4.28
CA LEU A 24 3.49 -66.39 5.21
C LEU A 24 2.07 -66.48 5.81
N ARG A 25 1.95 -66.31 7.12
CA ARG A 25 0.68 -66.33 7.87
C ARG A 25 0.21 -64.93 8.26
N GLN A 26 1.13 -63.97 8.36
CA GLN A 26 0.87 -62.59 8.73
C GLN A 26 1.73 -61.67 7.87
N PRO A 27 1.22 -60.49 7.47
CA PRO A 27 2.02 -59.54 6.71
C PRO A 27 3.29 -59.17 7.49
N LEU A 28 4.37 -58.96 6.74
CA LEU A 28 5.61 -58.40 7.24
C LEU A 28 5.61 -56.91 6.96
N ASP A 29 6.18 -56.15 7.89
CA ASP A 29 6.30 -54.70 7.82
C ASP A 29 7.78 -54.35 8.07
N ARG A 30 8.42 -53.78 7.06
CA ARG A 30 9.87 -53.53 7.07
C ARG A 30 10.21 -52.40 8.03
N GLU A 31 9.34 -51.41 8.15
CA GLU A 31 9.45 -50.25 9.01
C GLU A 31 9.45 -50.67 10.49
N THR A 32 8.75 -51.77 10.81
CA THR A 32 8.80 -52.41 12.13
C THR A 32 10.07 -53.27 12.30
N LYS A 33 10.39 -54.12 11.31
CA LYS A 33 11.55 -55.03 11.39
C LYS A 33 12.04 -55.38 9.97
N SER A 34 13.27 -55.03 9.65
CA SER A 34 13.86 -55.21 8.30
C SER A 34 14.50 -56.57 8.06
N GLU A 35 14.81 -57.32 9.13
CA GLU A 35 15.37 -58.66 9.03
C GLU A 35 14.93 -59.56 10.17
N MET A 36 14.89 -60.86 9.91
CA MET A 36 14.57 -61.87 10.91
C MET A 36 15.36 -63.16 10.70
N GLN A 37 15.92 -63.67 11.79
CA GLN A 37 16.55 -64.98 11.82
C GLN A 37 15.50 -66.01 12.24
N VAL A 38 15.20 -66.95 11.35
CA VAL A 38 14.19 -67.98 11.57
C VAL A 38 14.85 -69.35 11.54
N GLU A 39 14.64 -70.14 12.59
CA GLU A 39 15.12 -71.52 12.65
C GLU A 39 14.06 -72.46 12.04
N PHE A 40 14.45 -73.17 10.98
CA PHE A 40 13.64 -74.24 10.40
C PHE A 40 14.18 -75.59 10.84
N SER A 41 13.29 -76.57 10.96
CA SER A 41 13.63 -77.93 11.39
C SER A 41 13.15 -78.97 10.40
N VAL A 42 13.90 -80.06 10.31
CA VAL A 42 13.53 -81.27 9.59
C VAL A 42 13.71 -82.45 10.52
N SER A 43 12.66 -83.24 10.70
CA SER A 43 12.67 -84.42 11.56
C SER A 43 12.32 -85.70 10.81
N ASP A 44 12.94 -86.81 11.21
CA ASP A 44 12.60 -88.17 10.79
C ASP A 44 12.59 -89.13 12.00
N SER A 45 12.64 -90.45 11.75
CA SER A 45 12.68 -91.44 12.83
C SER A 45 14.00 -91.52 13.58
N GLN A 46 15.07 -90.89 13.08
CA GLN A 46 16.42 -90.91 13.64
C GLN A 46 16.75 -89.62 14.41
N GLY A 47 16.12 -88.49 14.09
CA GLY A 47 16.32 -87.26 14.86
C GLY A 47 15.71 -86.01 14.25
N VAL A 48 16.12 -84.85 14.80
CA VAL A 48 15.72 -83.51 14.33
C VAL A 48 16.98 -82.70 14.04
N VAL A 49 17.07 -82.15 12.83
CA VAL A 49 18.10 -81.19 12.45
C VAL A 49 17.47 -79.82 12.31
N LYS A 50 18.21 -78.79 12.69
CA LYS A 50 17.78 -77.39 12.67
C LYS A 50 18.78 -76.55 11.90
N ASN A 51 18.30 -75.54 11.19
CA ASN A 51 19.16 -74.56 10.56
C ASN A 51 18.52 -73.16 10.59
N THR A 52 19.34 -72.15 10.77
CA THR A 52 18.92 -70.74 10.83
C THR A 52 18.98 -70.12 9.45
N VAL A 53 17.87 -69.51 9.03
CA VAL A 53 17.75 -68.76 7.79
C VAL A 53 17.60 -67.28 8.13
N ASN A 54 18.44 -66.44 7.54
CA ASN A 54 18.29 -64.99 7.63
C ASN A 54 17.33 -64.52 6.51
N ILE A 55 16.17 -64.00 6.89
CA ILE A 55 15.16 -63.47 5.98
C ILE A 55 15.29 -61.94 6.00
N GLN A 56 15.64 -61.38 4.84
CA GLN A 56 15.66 -59.94 4.61
C GLN A 56 14.30 -59.51 4.06
N ILE A 57 13.72 -58.46 4.63
CA ILE A 57 12.41 -57.94 4.24
C ILE A 57 12.65 -56.76 3.30
N GLY A 58 12.09 -56.86 2.09
CA GLY A 58 12.18 -55.81 1.09
C GLY A 58 11.24 -54.65 1.40
N ASP A 59 11.66 -53.45 1.00
CA ASP A 59 10.91 -52.21 1.13
C ASP A 59 9.81 -52.10 0.06
N VAL A 60 8.68 -51.49 0.43
CA VAL A 60 7.57 -51.13 -0.45
C VAL A 60 7.15 -49.72 -0.08
N ASN A 61 6.88 -48.86 -1.07
CA ASN A 61 6.40 -47.48 -0.83
C ASN A 61 4.96 -47.50 -0.31
N ASP A 62 4.78 -47.68 1.00
CA ASP A 62 3.49 -47.77 1.68
C ASP A 62 3.30 -46.71 2.78
N ASN A 63 4.31 -45.87 3.03
CA ASN A 63 4.20 -44.70 3.88
C ASN A 63 4.20 -43.42 3.02
N ALA A 64 3.45 -42.43 3.50
CA ALA A 64 3.50 -41.10 2.92
C ALA A 64 4.39 -40.19 3.77
N PRO A 65 5.02 -39.15 3.19
CA PRO A 65 5.83 -38.23 3.96
C PRO A 65 5.03 -37.59 5.09
N SER A 66 5.64 -37.43 6.27
CA SER A 66 5.01 -36.83 7.45
C SER A 66 5.72 -35.54 7.86
N PHE A 67 4.98 -34.44 7.89
CA PHE A 67 5.48 -33.12 8.28
C PHE A 67 5.71 -33.00 9.80
N LEU A 68 6.86 -32.42 10.17
CA LEU A 68 7.29 -32.25 11.56
C LEU A 68 7.02 -30.83 12.08
N ASN A 69 6.83 -30.65 13.39
CA ASN A 69 6.71 -29.32 14.04
C ASN A 69 5.54 -28.45 13.56
N GLN A 70 4.41 -29.07 13.21
CA GLN A 70 3.19 -28.35 12.89
C GLN A 70 2.53 -27.76 14.16
N PRO A 71 1.75 -26.68 14.05
CA PRO A 71 1.41 -25.91 12.83
C PRO A 71 2.52 -24.95 12.38
N TYR A 72 2.58 -24.66 11.07
CA TYR A 72 3.55 -23.72 10.52
C TYR A 72 2.98 -22.31 10.42
N ALA A 73 3.65 -21.37 11.08
CA ALA A 73 3.34 -19.95 11.00
C ALA A 73 4.61 -19.10 11.09
N VAL A 74 4.66 -18.01 10.33
CA VAL A 74 5.75 -17.03 10.39
C VAL A 74 5.21 -15.62 10.14
N GLN A 75 5.84 -14.63 10.76
CA GLN A 75 5.57 -13.21 10.54
C GLN A 75 6.80 -12.55 9.92
N ILE A 76 6.61 -11.78 8.85
CA ILE A 76 7.68 -11.07 8.15
C ILE A 76 7.22 -9.66 7.79
N PRO A 77 8.12 -8.65 7.79
CA PRO A 77 7.75 -7.31 7.35
C PRO A 77 7.57 -7.24 5.83
N GLU A 78 6.73 -6.33 5.34
CA GLU A 78 6.50 -6.18 3.90
C GLU A 78 7.76 -5.80 3.13
N ASN A 79 8.64 -5.02 3.78
CA ASN A 79 9.93 -4.63 3.22
C ASN A 79 10.98 -5.77 3.21
N THR A 80 10.57 -7.01 3.50
CA THR A 80 11.44 -8.19 3.38
C THR A 80 11.97 -8.29 1.95
N PRO A 81 13.30 -8.24 1.73
CA PRO A 81 13.86 -8.24 0.39
C PRO A 81 13.54 -9.51 -0.39
N VAL A 82 13.33 -9.36 -1.70
CA VAL A 82 13.22 -10.50 -2.62
C VAL A 82 14.49 -11.35 -2.57
N GLY A 83 14.33 -12.66 -2.49
CA GLY A 83 15.41 -13.63 -2.32
C GLY A 83 15.69 -14.02 -0.86
N THR A 84 14.99 -13.41 0.11
CA THR A 84 15.15 -13.76 1.53
C THR A 84 14.43 -15.07 1.85
N SER A 85 15.15 -15.99 2.50
CA SER A 85 14.56 -17.21 3.07
C SER A 85 13.84 -16.87 4.37
N VAL A 86 12.55 -17.21 4.45
CA VAL A 86 11.65 -16.76 5.54
C VAL A 86 11.17 -17.91 6.42
N PHE A 87 11.18 -19.15 5.91
CA PHE A 87 10.74 -20.32 6.68
C PHE A 87 11.39 -21.58 6.12
N MET A 88 11.40 -22.66 6.90
CA MET A 88 11.83 -23.98 6.44
C MET A 88 10.85 -25.02 6.95
N VAL A 89 10.21 -25.74 6.02
CA VAL A 89 9.38 -26.90 6.35
C VAL A 89 10.26 -28.14 6.44
N ASN A 90 9.79 -29.15 7.17
CA ASN A 90 10.50 -30.42 7.26
C ASN A 90 9.50 -31.58 7.29
N ALA A 91 9.80 -32.65 6.56
CA ALA A 91 9.01 -33.86 6.53
C ALA A 91 9.93 -35.08 6.41
N THR A 92 9.48 -36.21 6.92
CA THR A 92 10.22 -37.48 6.91
C THR A 92 9.35 -38.58 6.35
N ASP A 93 9.97 -39.49 5.62
CA ASP A 93 9.35 -40.70 5.11
C ASP A 93 10.20 -41.91 5.54
N PRO A 94 9.61 -42.92 6.20
CA PRO A 94 10.36 -44.05 6.74
C PRO A 94 10.80 -45.06 5.66
N ASP A 95 10.26 -45.01 4.45
CA ASP A 95 10.54 -45.96 3.36
C ASP A 95 11.99 -45.79 2.86
N GLN A 96 12.52 -46.78 2.13
CA GLN A 96 13.90 -46.74 1.65
C GLN A 96 14.04 -46.12 0.25
N GLY A 97 15.23 -45.58 -0.03
CA GLY A 97 15.59 -45.11 -1.37
C GLY A 97 14.70 -43.96 -1.85
N VAL A 98 14.00 -44.16 -2.98
CA VAL A 98 13.15 -43.11 -3.57
C VAL A 98 11.81 -42.94 -2.84
N GLY A 99 11.30 -43.97 -2.15
CA GLY A 99 10.11 -43.86 -1.29
C GLY A 99 10.37 -43.00 -0.06
N GLY A 100 11.56 -43.14 0.53
CA GLY A 100 11.99 -42.27 1.65
C GLY A 100 12.37 -40.83 1.27
N SER A 101 12.52 -40.54 -0.02
CA SER A 101 13.14 -39.29 -0.50
C SER A 101 12.08 -38.22 -0.79
N VAL A 102 11.90 -37.31 0.14
CA VAL A 102 10.84 -36.28 0.07
C VAL A 102 11.22 -35.10 -0.81
N LEU A 103 10.26 -34.63 -1.62
CA LEU A 103 10.29 -33.33 -2.31
C LEU A 103 9.15 -32.43 -1.86
N PHE A 104 9.43 -31.14 -1.78
CA PHE A 104 8.48 -30.12 -1.39
C PHE A 104 8.01 -29.27 -2.57
N SER A 105 6.75 -28.85 -2.55
CA SER A 105 6.18 -27.92 -3.52
C SER A 105 5.01 -27.15 -2.91
N PHE A 106 4.64 -26.02 -3.50
CA PHE A 106 3.38 -25.35 -3.18
C PHE A 106 2.27 -25.84 -4.11
N GLN A 107 1.09 -26.13 -3.55
CA GLN A 107 -0.07 -26.59 -4.31
C GLN A 107 -1.33 -25.79 -3.95
N PRO A 108 -1.76 -24.83 -4.78
CA PRO A 108 -1.15 -24.41 -6.05
C PRO A 108 0.18 -23.63 -5.84
N PRO A 109 0.99 -23.45 -6.90
CA PRO A 109 2.18 -22.60 -6.84
C PRO A 109 1.83 -21.17 -6.40
N SER A 110 2.70 -20.57 -5.59
CA SER A 110 2.54 -19.18 -5.17
C SER A 110 3.33 -18.22 -6.08
N PRO A 111 2.77 -17.06 -6.46
CA PRO A 111 3.51 -16.05 -7.19
C PRO A 111 4.48 -15.24 -6.32
N PHE A 112 4.27 -15.19 -4.99
CA PHE A 112 5.06 -14.39 -4.06
C PHE A 112 6.11 -15.18 -3.28
N PHE A 113 5.95 -16.50 -3.21
CA PHE A 113 6.84 -17.39 -2.48
C PHE A 113 7.23 -18.59 -3.34
N SER A 114 8.47 -19.01 -3.20
CA SER A 114 8.98 -20.28 -3.74
C SER A 114 9.44 -21.18 -2.60
N ILE A 115 9.52 -22.47 -2.87
CA ILE A 115 10.05 -23.46 -1.93
C ILE A 115 11.14 -24.27 -2.64
N ASP A 116 12.30 -24.40 -2.00
CA ASP A 116 13.35 -25.32 -2.45
C ASP A 116 12.81 -26.76 -2.29
N GLY A 117 12.66 -27.47 -3.40
CA GLY A 117 12.04 -28.78 -3.40
C GLY A 117 12.82 -29.84 -2.63
N ALA A 118 14.14 -29.71 -2.46
CA ALA A 118 14.93 -30.68 -1.72
C ALA A 118 15.10 -30.30 -0.24
N ARG A 119 15.14 -29.00 0.06
CA ARG A 119 15.47 -28.49 1.41
C ARG A 119 14.26 -27.99 2.19
N GLY A 120 13.12 -27.78 1.54
CA GLY A 120 11.93 -27.21 2.17
C GLY A 120 12.06 -25.73 2.55
N ILE A 121 13.06 -25.01 2.01
CA ILE A 121 13.31 -23.60 2.32
C ILE A 121 12.35 -22.72 1.53
N VAL A 122 11.53 -21.94 2.23
CA VAL A 122 10.58 -20.99 1.66
C VAL A 122 11.25 -19.63 1.49
N THR A 123 11.17 -19.05 0.30
CA THR A 123 11.85 -17.81 -0.09
C THR A 123 10.90 -16.83 -0.76
N VAL A 124 11.01 -15.54 -0.42
CA VAL A 124 10.24 -14.46 -1.05
C VAL A 124 10.72 -14.24 -2.49
N THR A 125 9.80 -14.26 -3.46
CA THR A 125 10.13 -14.09 -4.89
C THR A 125 9.63 -12.79 -5.49
N ARG A 126 8.74 -12.07 -4.81
CA ARG A 126 8.21 -10.78 -5.22
C ARG A 126 8.08 -9.87 -4.01
N ALA A 127 8.15 -8.55 -4.25
CA ALA A 127 7.91 -7.56 -3.21
C ALA A 127 6.53 -7.80 -2.57
N LEU A 128 6.51 -7.69 -1.25
CA LEU A 128 5.30 -7.78 -0.44
C LEU A 128 4.82 -6.36 -0.18
N ASP A 129 3.53 -6.23 0.06
CA ASP A 129 2.83 -4.96 0.22
C ASP A 129 1.66 -5.23 1.17
N TYR A 130 1.74 -4.69 2.37
CA TYR A 130 0.79 -4.89 3.45
C TYR A 130 -0.55 -4.22 3.11
N GLU A 131 -0.52 -3.02 2.53
CA GLU A 131 -1.68 -2.25 2.06
C GLU A 131 -2.52 -3.03 1.06
N THR A 132 -1.89 -3.91 0.28
CA THR A 132 -2.56 -4.81 -0.66
C THR A 132 -2.88 -6.19 -0.08
N THR A 133 -1.97 -6.82 0.65
CA THR A 133 -2.14 -8.20 1.15
C THR A 133 -1.42 -8.43 2.49
N THR A 134 -2.21 -8.57 3.55
CA THR A 134 -1.69 -8.71 4.92
C THR A 134 -1.30 -10.13 5.32
N ALA A 135 -1.73 -11.16 4.58
CA ALA A 135 -1.41 -12.55 4.89
C ALA A 135 -1.52 -13.49 3.68
N TYR A 136 -0.71 -14.54 3.70
CA TYR A 136 -0.73 -15.63 2.72
C TYR A 136 -0.95 -16.96 3.45
N GLN A 137 -1.91 -17.74 2.95
CA GLN A 137 -2.17 -19.11 3.38
C GLN A 137 -1.68 -20.05 2.28
N LEU A 138 -0.54 -20.70 2.50
CA LEU A 138 0.09 -21.57 1.52
C LEU A 138 -0.11 -23.02 1.90
N THR A 139 -0.44 -23.87 0.92
CA THR A 139 -0.48 -25.32 1.11
C THR A 139 0.82 -25.92 0.58
N VAL A 140 1.59 -26.53 1.47
CA VAL A 140 2.83 -27.22 1.17
C VAL A 140 2.53 -28.69 0.95
N ASN A 141 2.95 -29.21 -0.19
CA ASN A 141 2.88 -30.61 -0.55
C ASN A 141 4.26 -31.24 -0.37
N ALA A 142 4.34 -32.30 0.44
CA ALA A 142 5.49 -33.19 0.54
C ALA A 142 5.15 -34.49 -0.19
N THR A 143 5.97 -34.89 -1.16
CA THR A 143 5.74 -36.10 -1.96
C THR A 143 7.02 -36.91 -2.01
N ASP A 144 6.92 -38.23 -1.86
CA ASP A 144 8.05 -39.11 -2.13
C ASP A 144 8.43 -39.12 -3.62
N GLN A 145 9.48 -39.85 -3.98
CA GLN A 145 9.97 -39.95 -5.35
C GLN A 145 9.72 -41.33 -5.99
N ASP A 146 8.78 -42.13 -5.46
CA ASP A 146 8.41 -43.38 -6.11
C ASP A 146 7.81 -43.10 -7.50
N LYS A 147 8.35 -43.78 -8.51
CA LYS A 147 7.99 -43.53 -9.92
C LYS A 147 6.66 -44.14 -10.33
N ARG A 148 6.15 -45.10 -9.57
CA ARG A 148 4.95 -45.87 -9.93
C ARG A 148 3.74 -45.43 -9.12
N ARG A 149 3.92 -45.23 -7.82
CA ARG A 149 2.87 -44.89 -6.86
C ARG A 149 3.41 -43.91 -5.81
N PRO A 150 3.68 -42.65 -6.21
CA PRO A 150 4.10 -41.64 -5.27
C PRO A 150 2.98 -41.34 -4.27
N LEU A 151 3.36 -41.23 -3.01
CA LEU A 151 2.50 -40.84 -1.90
C LEU A 151 2.88 -39.43 -1.43
N SER A 152 1.88 -38.73 -0.92
CA SER A 152 2.01 -37.31 -0.59
C SER A 152 1.18 -36.92 0.61
N SER A 153 1.63 -35.91 1.34
CA SER A 153 0.88 -35.24 2.39
C SER A 153 0.88 -33.73 2.20
N LEU A 154 -0.11 -33.07 2.82
CA LEU A 154 -0.29 -31.62 2.76
C LEU A 154 -0.17 -31.01 4.16
N ALA A 155 0.47 -29.85 4.25
CA ALA A 155 0.49 -29.01 5.44
C ALA A 155 0.22 -27.54 5.08
N ASN A 156 -0.40 -26.81 6.00
CA ASN A 156 -0.65 -25.38 5.83
C ASN A 156 0.50 -24.57 6.44
N LEU A 157 0.94 -23.54 5.71
CA LEU A 157 1.88 -22.51 6.15
C LEU A 157 1.20 -21.16 6.11
N ALA A 158 1.01 -20.55 7.28
CA ALA A 158 0.51 -19.19 7.41
C ALA A 158 1.68 -18.20 7.44
N ILE A 159 1.71 -17.27 6.49
CA ILE A 159 2.66 -16.16 6.46
C ILE A 159 1.88 -14.88 6.71
N THR A 160 2.13 -14.21 7.84
CA THR A 160 1.52 -12.91 8.14
C THR A 160 2.51 -11.80 7.81
N ILE A 161 2.05 -10.78 7.10
CA ILE A 161 2.85 -9.61 6.76
C ILE A 161 2.67 -8.56 7.86
N THR A 162 3.76 -7.96 8.33
CA THR A 162 3.72 -6.83 9.25
C THR A 162 3.98 -5.54 8.50
N ASP A 163 3.07 -4.59 8.68
CA ASP A 163 3.10 -3.20 8.23
C ASP A 163 4.41 -2.48 8.57
N ILE A 164 4.93 -1.75 7.59
CA ILE A 164 6.04 -0.80 7.67
C ILE A 164 5.51 0.54 7.20
N GLN A 165 6.02 1.62 7.78
CA GLN A 165 5.61 2.98 7.43
C GLN A 165 6.29 3.41 6.14
N ASP A 166 5.66 3.13 5.00
CA ASP A 166 6.25 3.35 3.68
C ASP A 166 5.33 4.03 2.66
N MET A 167 4.12 4.44 3.08
CA MET A 167 3.25 5.27 2.26
C MET A 167 3.39 6.76 2.57
N ASP A 168 3.46 7.58 1.52
CA ASP A 168 3.36 9.03 1.68
C ASP A 168 1.91 9.45 2.01
N PRO A 169 1.72 10.48 2.87
CA PRO A 169 0.39 10.99 3.12
C PRO A 169 -0.23 11.60 1.86
N ILE A 170 -1.56 11.65 1.81
CA ILE A 170 -2.31 12.25 0.69
C ILE A 170 -3.24 13.36 1.15
N PHE A 171 -3.30 14.43 0.36
CA PHE A 171 -4.30 15.48 0.55
C PHE A 171 -5.70 15.01 0.13
N THR A 172 -6.73 15.40 0.89
CA THR A 172 -8.13 15.00 0.70
C THR A 172 -9.05 16.21 0.53
N ASN A 173 -10.13 16.09 -0.25
CA ASN A 173 -11.04 17.21 -0.59
C ASN A 173 -10.46 18.23 -1.59
N LEU A 174 -9.74 17.74 -2.59
CA LEU A 174 -9.28 18.50 -3.76
C LEU A 174 -10.44 18.84 -4.73
N PRO A 175 -10.32 19.92 -5.53
CA PRO A 175 -9.24 20.91 -5.55
C PRO A 175 -9.36 21.93 -4.42
N TYR A 176 -8.22 22.48 -4.01
CA TYR A 176 -8.19 23.54 -3.02
C TYR A 176 -8.07 24.93 -3.66
N SER A 177 -9.19 25.40 -4.21
CA SER A 177 -9.40 26.83 -4.43
C SER A 177 -10.38 27.35 -3.40
N THR A 178 -10.17 28.56 -2.91
CA THR A 178 -11.13 29.25 -2.05
C THR A 178 -11.14 30.73 -2.33
N ASN A 179 -12.26 31.37 -2.08
CA ASN A 179 -12.40 32.82 -2.19
C ASN A 179 -12.48 33.41 -0.78
N ILE A 180 -11.85 34.55 -0.58
CA ILE A 180 -11.89 35.29 0.68
C ILE A 180 -12.11 36.78 0.38
N MET A 181 -12.89 37.46 1.21
CA MET A 181 -13.00 38.92 1.11
C MET A 181 -11.69 39.56 1.56
N GLU A 182 -11.24 40.60 0.88
CA GLU A 182 -10.02 41.31 1.28
C GLU A 182 -10.12 42.00 2.65
N ASP A 183 -11.33 42.32 3.11
CA ASP A 183 -11.56 42.90 4.44
C ASP A 183 -11.65 41.85 5.56
N ALA A 184 -11.35 40.58 5.26
CA ALA A 184 -11.36 39.51 6.24
C ALA A 184 -10.37 39.83 7.39
N PRO A 185 -10.82 39.81 8.66
CA PRO A 185 -9.98 40.19 9.78
C PRO A 185 -8.90 39.13 10.07
N PRO A 186 -7.76 39.51 10.67
CA PRO A 186 -6.80 38.56 11.20
C PRO A 186 -7.47 37.56 12.17
N GLY A 187 -7.13 36.28 12.03
CA GLY A 187 -7.75 35.16 12.73
C GLY A 187 -8.94 34.54 12.01
N TYR A 188 -9.45 35.14 10.91
CA TYR A 188 -10.48 34.52 10.08
C TYR A 188 -9.99 33.18 9.52
N GLU A 189 -10.74 32.10 9.76
CA GLU A 189 -10.44 30.78 9.21
C GLU A 189 -10.84 30.72 7.75
N VAL A 190 -9.83 30.66 6.88
CA VAL A 190 -10.00 30.59 5.43
C VAL A 190 -10.48 29.20 5.03
N ARG A 191 -9.78 28.17 5.52
CA ARG A 191 -10.08 26.77 5.24
C ARG A 191 -9.29 25.84 6.16
N LYS A 192 -9.82 24.64 6.38
CA LYS A 192 -9.06 23.53 6.99
C LYS A 192 -8.43 22.64 5.91
N ILE A 193 -7.10 22.62 5.89
CA ILE A 193 -6.30 21.72 5.05
C ILE A 193 -6.26 20.35 5.70
N ARG A 194 -6.46 19.29 4.90
CA ARG A 194 -6.48 17.92 5.41
C ARG A 194 -5.74 16.97 4.49
N ALA A 195 -4.69 16.36 5.03
CA ALA A 195 -4.08 15.16 4.51
C ALA A 195 -4.31 13.99 5.48
N ILE A 196 -4.19 12.78 4.96
CA ILE A 196 -4.28 11.54 5.72
C ILE A 196 -3.06 10.69 5.41
N ASP A 197 -2.60 9.96 6.42
CA ASP A 197 -1.71 8.83 6.23
C ASP A 197 -2.45 7.70 5.49
N GLN A 198 -1.74 6.99 4.62
CA GLN A 198 -2.27 5.88 3.84
C GLN A 198 -1.89 4.50 4.39
N ASP A 199 -0.95 4.41 5.34
CA ASP A 199 -0.59 3.13 5.96
C ASP A 199 -1.81 2.52 6.68
N LEU A 200 -2.15 1.27 6.34
CA LEU A 200 -3.35 0.61 6.86
C LEU A 200 -3.12 0.01 8.25
N GLY A 201 -1.90 -0.43 8.56
CA GLY A 201 -1.60 -1.10 9.82
C GLY A 201 -1.48 -0.13 10.99
N ARG A 202 -0.82 1.02 10.77
CA ARG A 202 -0.57 2.03 11.82
C ARG A 202 -0.65 3.46 11.27
N PRO A 203 -1.84 3.98 10.99
CA PRO A 203 -1.99 5.35 10.53
C PRO A 203 -1.56 6.36 11.60
N ARG A 204 -0.79 7.37 11.20
CA ARG A 204 -0.23 8.41 12.05
C ARG A 204 -0.80 9.80 11.78
N GLY A 205 -0.46 10.71 12.70
CA GLY A 205 -0.86 12.11 12.60
C GLY A 205 -0.11 12.83 11.50
N ILE A 206 -0.68 13.93 10.99
CA ILE A 206 -0.08 14.74 9.93
C ILE A 206 0.20 16.15 10.44
N GLY A 207 1.42 16.63 10.22
CA GLY A 207 1.85 18.00 10.41
C GLY A 207 1.82 18.82 9.12
N TYR A 208 1.48 20.11 9.19
CA TYR A 208 1.31 20.98 8.02
C TYR A 208 2.22 22.21 8.08
N THR A 209 2.86 22.55 6.96
CA THR A 209 3.73 23.73 6.86
C THR A 209 3.54 24.45 5.52
N ILE A 210 3.57 25.79 5.54
CA ILE A 210 3.60 26.58 4.32
C ILE A 210 5.05 26.66 3.83
N MET A 211 5.30 26.24 2.59
CA MET A 211 6.63 26.23 1.98
C MET A 211 6.90 27.51 1.16
N SER A 212 5.90 28.02 0.46
CA SER A 212 6.04 29.19 -0.43
C SER A 212 4.68 29.81 -0.80
N GLY A 213 4.72 30.97 -1.45
CA GLY A 213 3.52 31.64 -1.99
C GLY A 213 2.74 32.49 -0.99
N ASN A 214 3.16 32.51 0.27
CA ASN A 214 2.58 33.33 1.33
C ASN A 214 3.26 34.70 1.39
N THR A 215 3.08 35.48 0.33
CA THR A 215 3.65 36.84 0.22
C THR A 215 3.26 37.69 1.42
N ASN A 216 4.22 38.41 1.98
CA ASN A 216 4.08 39.24 3.19
C ASN A 216 3.56 38.50 4.44
N SER A 217 3.60 37.15 4.46
CA SER A 217 3.11 36.34 5.58
C SER A 217 1.65 36.65 5.94
N MET A 218 0.79 36.78 4.91
CA MET A 218 -0.63 37.12 5.05
C MET A 218 -1.50 35.98 5.59
N PHE A 219 -1.00 34.75 5.56
CA PHE A 219 -1.66 33.59 6.14
C PHE A 219 -0.80 32.87 7.19
N ALA A 220 -1.47 32.28 8.18
CA ALA A 220 -0.88 31.35 9.13
C ALA A 220 -1.53 29.97 8.95
N LEU A 221 -0.74 28.90 9.11
CA LEU A 221 -1.24 27.53 9.06
C LEU A 221 -0.90 26.83 10.36
N ASP A 222 -1.93 26.37 11.07
CA ASP A 222 -1.73 25.61 12.30
C ASP A 222 -1.15 24.22 11.99
N TYR A 223 -0.05 23.89 12.66
CA TYR A 223 0.77 22.72 12.35
C TYR A 223 0.02 21.40 12.51
N ILE A 224 -0.91 21.28 13.45
CA ILE A 224 -1.59 20.01 13.77
C ILE A 224 -3.00 19.97 13.20
N SER A 225 -3.78 21.04 13.38
CA SER A 225 -5.17 21.07 12.93
C SER A 225 -5.30 21.30 11.42
N GLY A 226 -4.27 21.84 10.77
CA GLY A 226 -4.31 22.24 9.37
C GLY A 226 -5.22 23.45 9.10
N SER A 227 -5.62 24.20 10.13
CA SER A 227 -6.44 25.41 9.96
C SER A 227 -5.59 26.53 9.36
N LEU A 228 -5.98 26.99 8.17
CA LEU A 228 -5.38 28.13 7.48
C LEU A 228 -6.17 29.38 7.83
N THR A 229 -5.51 30.34 8.45
CA THR A 229 -6.11 31.60 8.93
C THR A 229 -5.43 32.81 8.32
N VAL A 230 -6.15 33.93 8.29
CA VAL A 230 -5.59 35.23 7.92
C VAL A 230 -4.69 35.72 9.06
N SER A 231 -3.47 36.16 8.77
CA SER A 231 -2.53 36.73 9.76
C SER A 231 -2.25 38.22 9.55
N GLY A 232 -2.51 38.76 8.36
CA GLY A 232 -2.34 40.17 8.03
C GLY A 232 -3.62 40.82 7.51
N GLN A 233 -3.57 42.11 7.19
CA GLN A 233 -4.66 42.78 6.49
C GLN A 233 -4.53 42.51 4.99
N LEU A 234 -5.53 41.87 4.41
CA LEU A 234 -5.58 41.64 2.97
C LEU A 234 -6.02 42.93 2.26
N ASP A 235 -5.59 43.07 1.02
CA ASP A 235 -5.78 44.27 0.19
C ASP A 235 -5.59 43.83 -1.26
N ARG A 236 -6.67 43.72 -2.02
CA ARG A 236 -6.67 43.23 -3.40
C ARG A 236 -5.90 44.18 -4.31
N GLU A 237 -5.85 45.46 -3.99
CA GLU A 237 -5.14 46.48 -4.77
C GLU A 237 -3.63 46.43 -4.54
N ASN A 238 -3.15 45.56 -3.63
CA ASN A 238 -1.74 45.36 -3.43
C ASN A 238 -1.08 44.67 -4.65
N PRO A 239 -0.09 45.31 -5.31
CA PRO A 239 0.51 44.81 -6.55
C PRO A 239 1.27 43.49 -6.39
N LEU A 240 1.59 43.07 -5.16
CA LEU A 240 2.33 41.84 -4.90
C LEU A 240 1.44 40.58 -4.89
N TYR A 241 0.13 40.75 -4.70
CA TYR A 241 -0.81 39.64 -4.56
C TYR A 241 -2.22 39.97 -5.07
N SER A 242 -2.35 40.94 -5.98
CA SER A 242 -3.63 41.34 -6.58
C SER A 242 -4.30 40.23 -7.39
N SER A 243 -3.52 39.26 -7.91
CA SER A 243 -4.04 38.04 -8.53
C SER A 243 -4.49 36.97 -7.53
N GLY A 244 -4.45 37.27 -6.23
CA GLY A 244 -4.59 36.30 -5.15
C GLY A 244 -3.27 35.58 -4.84
N PHE A 245 -3.38 34.51 -4.03
CA PHE A 245 -2.25 33.74 -3.54
C PHE A 245 -2.28 32.32 -4.11
N THR A 246 -1.11 31.79 -4.43
CA THR A 246 -0.92 30.35 -4.69
C THR A 246 0.09 29.85 -3.69
N ILE A 247 -0.39 29.33 -2.56
CA ILE A 247 0.48 28.83 -1.48
C ILE A 247 0.82 27.37 -1.73
N THR A 248 2.09 27.01 -1.54
CA THR A 248 2.53 25.61 -1.53
C THR A 248 2.57 25.14 -0.09
N VAL A 249 1.82 24.08 0.23
CA VAL A 249 1.75 23.50 1.57
C VAL A 249 2.32 22.09 1.53
N LYS A 250 3.15 21.78 2.54
CA LYS A 250 3.70 20.46 2.78
C LYS A 250 2.94 19.81 3.94
N ALA A 251 2.42 18.62 3.71
CA ALA A 251 1.97 17.69 4.74
C ALA A 251 3.11 16.70 5.03
N THR A 252 3.35 16.42 6.31
CA THR A 252 4.40 15.51 6.78
C THR A 252 3.79 14.58 7.80
N GLU A 253 3.94 13.29 7.60
CA GLU A 253 3.53 12.29 8.57
C GLU A 253 4.39 12.43 9.85
N LEU A 254 3.81 12.10 11.00
CA LEU A 254 4.41 12.35 12.32
C LEU A 254 4.72 11.02 13.00
N ASN A 255 5.96 10.87 13.46
CA ASN A 255 6.36 9.76 14.31
C ASN A 255 5.54 9.73 15.62
N ASP A 256 5.59 8.61 16.35
CA ASP A 256 4.84 8.41 17.59
C ASP A 256 5.15 9.47 18.67
N ASP A 257 6.34 10.07 18.64
CA ASP A 257 6.76 11.18 19.51
C ASP A 257 6.35 12.57 19.00
N ARG A 258 5.58 12.62 17.90
CA ARG A 258 5.12 13.81 17.16
C ARG A 258 6.21 14.59 16.44
N THR A 259 7.39 14.01 16.26
CA THR A 259 8.40 14.60 15.37
C THR A 259 8.09 14.31 13.90
N PRO A 260 8.52 15.16 12.94
CA PRO A 260 8.30 14.91 11.51
C PRO A 260 9.00 13.63 11.04
N SER A 261 8.31 12.79 10.28
CA SER A 261 8.89 11.65 9.56
C SER A 261 9.51 12.07 8.22
N SER A 262 10.01 11.10 7.46
CA SER A 262 10.46 11.32 6.07
C SER A 262 9.33 11.31 5.04
N ALA A 263 8.15 10.79 5.38
CA ALA A 263 7.03 10.66 4.45
C ALA A 263 6.27 11.98 4.33
N THR A 264 6.24 12.53 3.12
CA THR A 264 5.78 13.90 2.90
C THR A 264 5.16 14.10 1.53
N VAL A 265 4.16 14.99 1.46
CA VAL A 265 3.54 15.40 0.21
C VAL A 265 3.39 16.91 0.14
N MET A 266 3.51 17.48 -1.06
CA MET A 266 3.25 18.90 -1.29
C MET A 266 2.09 19.08 -2.26
N THR A 267 1.31 20.14 -2.06
CA THR A 267 0.32 20.59 -3.03
C THR A 267 0.16 22.10 -3.00
N THR A 268 -0.47 22.66 -4.03
CA THR A 268 -0.73 24.09 -4.17
C THR A 268 -2.19 24.41 -3.85
N PHE A 269 -2.41 25.47 -3.09
CA PHE A 269 -3.73 26.00 -2.74
C PHE A 269 -3.86 27.40 -3.30
N THR A 270 -4.95 27.65 -4.03
CA THR A 270 -5.23 28.96 -4.60
C THR A 270 -6.23 29.69 -3.72
N ILE A 271 -5.89 30.90 -3.32
CA ILE A 271 -6.75 31.80 -2.54
C ILE A 271 -7.01 33.02 -3.42
N LEU A 272 -8.25 33.19 -3.83
CA LEU A 272 -8.69 34.33 -4.63
C LEU A 272 -9.26 35.39 -3.70
N LEU A 273 -8.78 36.62 -3.84
CA LEU A 273 -9.33 37.77 -3.11
C LEU A 273 -10.58 38.28 -3.85
N ILE A 274 -11.66 38.48 -3.11
CA ILE A 274 -12.86 39.16 -3.59
C ILE A 274 -12.68 40.65 -3.29
N ASP A 275 -12.88 41.45 -4.34
CA ASP A 275 -12.82 42.93 -4.34
C ASP A 275 -14.03 43.47 -3.62
N LYS A 276 -13.78 44.49 -2.81
CA LYS A 276 -14.73 45.34 -2.15
C LYS A 276 -14.36 46.77 -2.51
N ASN A 277 -15.36 47.53 -2.95
CA ASN A 277 -15.14 48.93 -3.26
C ASN A 277 -14.77 49.72 -2.00
N ASP A 278 -13.47 49.93 -1.77
CA ASP A 278 -12.92 50.67 -0.66
C ASP A 278 -11.93 51.77 -1.10
N ASN A 279 -11.69 51.88 -2.41
CA ASN A 279 -10.94 52.97 -3.01
C ASN A 279 -11.89 53.97 -3.71
N PRO A 280 -11.94 55.24 -3.27
CA PRO A 280 -12.72 56.24 -3.98
C PRO A 280 -12.07 56.59 -5.33
N PRO A 281 -12.87 56.88 -6.38
CA PRO A 281 -12.34 57.29 -7.67
C PRO A 281 -11.58 58.62 -7.55
N ARG A 282 -10.48 58.75 -8.30
CA ARG A 282 -9.63 59.94 -8.32
C ARG A 282 -9.50 60.48 -9.73
N PHE A 283 -9.43 61.80 -9.86
CA PHE A 283 -9.03 62.42 -11.12
C PHE A 283 -7.58 62.09 -11.42
N ASN A 284 -7.26 61.80 -12.69
CA ASN A 284 -5.89 61.52 -13.09
C ASN A 284 -5.01 62.78 -13.25
N SER A 285 -5.63 63.96 -13.17
CA SER A 285 -4.96 65.25 -13.17
C SER A 285 -5.45 66.13 -12.03
N SER A 286 -4.54 66.90 -11.43
CA SER A 286 -4.87 67.94 -10.45
C SER A 286 -5.54 69.16 -11.07
N GLU A 287 -5.42 69.32 -12.40
CA GLU A 287 -6.02 70.43 -13.13
C GLU A 287 -6.37 70.02 -14.58
N TYR A 288 -7.54 70.42 -15.05
CA TYR A 288 -7.97 70.27 -16.43
C TYR A 288 -8.13 71.66 -17.06
N ARG A 289 -7.44 71.91 -18.17
CA ARG A 289 -7.51 73.19 -18.89
C ARG A 289 -8.09 72.98 -20.27
N VAL A 290 -9.04 73.83 -20.64
CA VAL A 290 -9.64 73.87 -21.97
C VAL A 290 -9.78 75.32 -22.42
N LEU A 291 -9.56 75.56 -23.71
CA LEU A 291 -9.76 76.88 -24.32
C LEU A 291 -10.99 76.80 -25.24
N ILE A 292 -11.92 77.74 -25.07
CA ILE A 292 -13.16 77.81 -25.86
C ILE A 292 -13.30 79.16 -26.57
N PRO A 293 -13.83 79.19 -27.81
CA PRO A 293 -14.10 80.43 -28.51
C PRO A 293 -15.34 81.13 -27.94
N GLU A 294 -15.34 82.46 -27.93
CA GLU A 294 -16.46 83.29 -27.41
C GLU A 294 -17.76 83.14 -28.21
N LEU A 295 -17.70 82.63 -29.44
CA LEU A 295 -18.84 82.38 -30.33
C LEU A 295 -19.43 80.97 -30.20
N ALA A 296 -18.99 80.18 -29.20
CA ALA A 296 -19.52 78.84 -28.98
C ALA A 296 -21.03 78.88 -28.66
N GLN A 297 -21.82 78.12 -29.41
CA GLN A 297 -23.27 78.03 -29.20
C GLN A 297 -23.62 77.03 -28.11
N VAL A 298 -24.85 77.14 -27.57
CA VAL A 298 -25.39 76.16 -26.61
C VAL A 298 -25.37 74.77 -27.25
N GLY A 299 -24.80 73.80 -26.54
CA GLY A 299 -24.56 72.44 -27.04
C GLY A 299 -23.16 72.20 -27.61
N PHE A 300 -22.27 73.21 -27.61
CA PHE A 300 -20.86 73.02 -27.98
C PHE A 300 -20.16 72.08 -26.99
N ALA A 301 -19.71 70.93 -27.49
CA ALA A 301 -18.93 69.99 -26.69
C ALA A 301 -17.52 70.53 -26.45
N LEU A 302 -17.14 70.64 -25.18
CA LEU A 302 -15.77 71.01 -24.81
C LEU A 302 -14.80 69.94 -25.33
N PRO A 303 -13.66 70.32 -25.94
CA PRO A 303 -12.59 69.37 -26.29
C PRO A 303 -11.80 69.01 -25.02
N LEU A 304 -12.51 68.55 -23.99
CA LEU A 304 -11.98 68.17 -22.69
C LEU A 304 -12.46 66.75 -22.38
N TYR A 305 -11.53 65.88 -22.05
CA TYR A 305 -11.80 64.52 -21.59
C TYR A 305 -11.38 64.42 -20.14
N ILE A 306 -12.37 64.33 -19.24
CA ILE A 306 -12.12 64.05 -17.83
C ILE A 306 -11.86 62.55 -17.70
N GLN A 307 -10.74 62.20 -17.09
CA GLN A 307 -10.33 60.83 -16.85
C GLN A 307 -10.29 60.59 -15.34
N VAL A 308 -10.96 59.52 -14.92
CA VAL A 308 -10.96 59.06 -13.53
C VAL A 308 -10.37 57.67 -13.45
N GLU A 309 -9.61 57.44 -12.39
CA GLU A 309 -9.01 56.17 -12.03
C GLU A 309 -9.65 55.69 -10.74
N ASP A 310 -10.06 54.44 -10.73
CA ASP A 310 -10.54 53.72 -9.56
C ASP A 310 -9.69 52.45 -9.46
N LYS A 311 -9.26 52.10 -8.25
CA LYS A 311 -8.38 50.95 -8.06
C LYS A 311 -9.14 49.63 -7.96
N ASP A 312 -10.43 49.69 -7.62
CA ASP A 312 -11.28 48.53 -7.43
C ASP A 312 -11.59 47.84 -8.79
N GLU A 313 -11.71 46.51 -8.81
CA GLU A 313 -11.85 45.73 -10.06
C GLU A 313 -13.26 45.78 -10.68
N LYS A 314 -14.31 46.00 -9.87
CA LYS A 314 -15.69 46.12 -10.36
C LYS A 314 -16.20 47.57 -10.37
N PRO A 315 -16.83 48.01 -11.48
CA PRO A 315 -17.22 49.40 -11.64
C PRO A 315 -18.40 49.76 -10.74
N LEU A 316 -18.44 51.04 -10.34
CA LEU A 316 -19.61 51.80 -9.94
C LEU A 316 -20.83 51.40 -10.80
N THR A 317 -21.67 50.48 -10.35
CA THR A 317 -22.87 50.11 -11.10
C THR A 317 -23.93 51.20 -11.00
N GLU A 318 -24.38 51.62 -12.19
CA GLU A 318 -25.66 52.25 -12.52
C GLU A 318 -25.90 53.70 -12.04
N GLY A 319 -25.49 54.67 -12.87
CA GLY A 319 -26.00 56.04 -12.77
C GLY A 319 -25.39 57.06 -13.74
N ALA A 320 -24.17 56.82 -14.24
CA ALA A 320 -23.53 57.69 -15.21
C ALA A 320 -23.14 56.86 -16.44
N GLY A 321 -23.42 57.37 -17.64
CA GLY A 321 -23.17 56.71 -18.94
C GLY A 321 -21.68 56.52 -19.26
N ILE A 322 -20.99 55.73 -18.45
CA ILE A 322 -19.57 55.45 -18.55
C ILE A 322 -19.43 54.10 -19.28
N ARG A 323 -18.91 54.12 -20.51
CA ARG A 323 -18.52 52.90 -21.24
C ARG A 323 -17.04 52.60 -20.98
N GLN A 324 -16.76 51.36 -20.62
CA GLN A 324 -15.41 50.81 -20.45
C GLN A 324 -14.74 50.52 -21.79
N THR A 325 -13.51 51.01 -21.97
CA THR A 325 -12.48 50.35 -22.77
C THR A 325 -11.18 50.44 -21.99
N SER A 326 -10.72 49.30 -21.44
CA SER A 326 -9.39 49.07 -20.85
C SER A 326 -8.78 50.21 -20.02
N SER A 327 -8.73 50.05 -18.71
CA SER A 327 -7.96 50.88 -17.75
C SER A 327 -8.36 52.37 -17.64
N PHE A 328 -9.33 52.86 -18.42
CA PHE A 328 -9.77 54.26 -18.36
C PHE A 328 -11.31 54.36 -18.38
N LEU A 329 -11.86 55.08 -17.40
CA LEU A 329 -13.26 55.51 -17.41
C LEU A 329 -13.34 56.87 -18.11
N THR A 330 -13.83 56.91 -19.34
CA THR A 330 -14.09 58.16 -20.07
C THR A 330 -15.53 58.58 -19.86
N CYS A 331 -15.76 59.78 -19.33
CA CYS A 331 -17.09 60.38 -19.25
C CYS A 331 -17.30 61.26 -20.48
N SER A 332 -18.14 60.82 -21.42
CA SER A 332 -18.56 61.65 -22.57
C SER A 332 -19.78 62.49 -22.17
N PRO A 333 -19.82 63.79 -22.49
CA PRO A 333 -21.00 64.60 -22.19
C PRO A 333 -22.25 64.07 -22.92
N PRO A 334 -23.45 64.18 -22.34
CA PRO A 334 -24.68 63.70 -22.96
C PRO A 334 -24.96 64.45 -24.25
N ILE A 335 -25.25 63.71 -25.33
CA ILE A 335 -25.74 64.27 -26.60
C ILE A 335 -27.18 64.71 -26.37
N THR A 336 -27.40 65.98 -26.01
CA THR A 336 -28.72 66.58 -26.14
C THR A 336 -28.99 66.85 -27.62
N GLN A 337 -29.91 66.09 -28.23
CA GLN A 337 -30.53 66.49 -29.48
C GLN A 337 -31.34 67.76 -29.22
N ALA A 338 -30.91 68.88 -29.79
CA ALA A 338 -31.74 70.07 -29.86
C ALA A 338 -32.90 69.80 -30.84
N SER A 339 -34.12 69.73 -30.32
CA SER A 339 -35.35 69.83 -31.10
C SER A 339 -35.47 71.26 -31.64
N ASN A 340 -35.56 71.39 -32.97
CA ASN A 340 -35.90 72.64 -33.67
C ASN A 340 -37.36 73.05 -33.43
#